data_AF-A0A948SCU1-F1
#
_entry.id   AF-A0A948SCU1-F1
#
_cell.length_a   1.000
_cell.length_b   1.000
_cell.length_c   1.000
_cell.angle_alpha   90.00
_cell.angle_beta   90.00
_cell.angle_gamma   90.00
#
_symmetry.space_group_name_H-M   'P 1'
#
loop_
_entity.id
_entity.type
_entity.pdbx_description
1 polymer ?
#
loop_
_entity_poly.entity_id
_entity_poly.type
_entity_poly.pdbx_seq_one_letter_code
_entity_poly.pdbx_strand_id
1 'polypeptide(L)'
;MAAVQFAKELLASGDVDLLYDPRKKLSLISKRMDNNGLMGLLRKADKTFEPMKKNGFRAVNDEGFMVDLIIPEREMWHNEIVQFAKDDLRTAEVPSLKWLCNAPVEEVIVIAANGMPIRLRVPDPRAFMVHKAWLS
;
A
#
# COMPACT_ATOMS: atom_id res chain seq x y z
N MET A 1 12.39 5.07 20.78
CA MET A 1 12.39 3.80 20.02
C MET A 1 13.76 3.17 20.14
N ALA A 2 13.86 1.85 20.28
CA ALA A 2 15.16 1.15 20.26
C ALA A 2 15.60 0.89 18.82
N ALA A 3 16.90 0.73 18.59
CA ALA A 3 17.43 0.33 17.29
C ALA A 3 17.11 -1.15 17.03
N VAL A 4 16.66 -1.47 15.81
CA VAL A 4 16.36 -2.83 15.37
C VAL A 4 16.99 -3.05 14.01
N GLN A 5 17.58 -4.22 13.79
CA GLN A 5 18.07 -4.66 12.49
C GLN A 5 17.13 -5.74 11.94
N PHE A 6 16.66 -5.56 10.71
CA PHE A 6 15.90 -6.60 10.01
C PHE A 6 16.84 -7.48 9.20
N ALA A 7 16.72 -8.80 9.35
CA ALA A 7 17.43 -9.73 8.48
C ALA A 7 16.89 -9.62 7.05
N LYS A 8 17.77 -9.65 6.05
CA LYS A 8 17.40 -9.47 4.64
C LYS A 8 16.38 -10.51 4.16
N GLU A 9 16.46 -11.73 4.70
CA GLU A 9 15.52 -12.82 4.43
C GLU A 9 14.08 -12.49 4.89
N LEU A 10 13.92 -11.63 5.90
CA LEU A 10 12.61 -11.17 6.39
C LEU A 10 12.02 -10.03 5.54
N LEU A 11 12.82 -9.43 4.65
CA LEU A 11 12.39 -8.34 3.77
C LEU A 11 11.89 -8.84 2.40
N ALA A 12 12.07 -10.13 2.10
CA ALA A 12 11.54 -10.75 0.90
C ALA A 12 10.07 -11.11 1.10
N SER A 13 9.19 -10.10 1.25
CA SER A 13 7.75 -10.35 1.17
C SER A 13 7.35 -10.56 -0.28
N GLY A 14 6.52 -11.58 -0.52
CA GLY A 14 5.93 -11.85 -1.84
C GLY A 14 4.72 -10.95 -2.13
N ASP A 15 4.46 -9.98 -1.26
CA ASP A 15 3.27 -9.14 -1.28
C ASP A 15 3.56 -7.72 -0.77
N VAL A 16 2.79 -6.75 -1.30
CA VAL A 16 2.76 -5.36 -0.86
C VAL A 16 1.32 -4.85 -0.81
N ASP A 17 0.93 -4.29 0.34
CA ASP A 17 -0.33 -3.57 0.53
C ASP A 17 -0.18 -2.07 0.24
N LEU A 18 -0.81 -1.58 -0.82
CA LEU A 18 -0.93 -0.17 -1.15
C LEU A 18 -2.16 0.42 -0.46
N LEU A 19 -1.90 1.11 0.65
CA LEU A 19 -2.90 1.85 1.39
C LEU A 19 -3.21 3.19 0.72
N TYR A 20 -4.46 3.39 0.32
CA TYR A 20 -5.00 4.66 -0.15
C TYR A 20 -6.03 5.20 0.84
N ASP A 21 -6.02 6.51 1.10
CA ASP A 21 -7.08 7.19 1.87
C ASP A 21 -7.98 7.98 0.89
N PRO A 22 -9.20 7.49 0.58
CA PRO A 22 -10.12 8.14 -0.37
C PRO A 22 -10.50 9.58 0.02
N ARG A 23 -10.36 9.94 1.31
CA ARG A 23 -10.63 11.30 1.81
C ARG A 23 -9.56 12.29 1.37
N LYS A 24 -8.37 11.80 0.99
CA LYS A 24 -7.24 12.61 0.53
C LYS A 24 -7.15 12.52 -0.99
N LYS A 25 -6.93 13.67 -1.63
CA LYS A 25 -6.59 13.68 -3.07
C LYS A 25 -5.24 12.99 -3.24
N LEU A 26 -5.23 11.86 -3.95
CA LEU A 26 -3.99 11.20 -4.33
C LEU A 26 -3.35 11.99 -5.46
N SER A 27 -2.32 12.78 -5.15
CA SER A 27 -1.35 13.18 -6.16
C SER A 27 -0.22 12.17 -6.12
N LEU A 28 -0.34 11.08 -6.88
CA LEU A 28 0.83 10.24 -7.14
C LEU A 28 1.86 11.15 -7.81
N ILE A 29 3.07 11.22 -7.26
CA ILE A 29 4.19 11.99 -7.81
C ILE A 29 4.69 11.26 -9.07
N SER A 30 3.81 11.13 -10.04
CA SER A 30 4.17 10.92 -11.42
C SER A 30 3.26 11.87 -12.20
N LYS A 31 3.86 12.74 -13.00
CA LYS A 31 3.15 13.48 -14.06
C LYS A 31 2.58 12.54 -15.15
N ARG A 32 2.50 11.23 -14.89
CA ARG A 32 2.13 10.15 -15.81
C ARG A 32 1.51 8.96 -15.07
N MET A 33 0.45 9.20 -14.30
CA MET A 33 -0.68 8.32 -14.53
C MET A 33 -1.25 8.77 -15.86
N ASP A 34 -0.75 8.16 -16.93
CA ASP A 34 -1.57 8.04 -18.14
C ASP A 34 -2.91 7.43 -17.70
N ASN A 35 -4.00 7.59 -18.46
CA ASN A 35 -5.37 7.15 -18.12
C ASN A 35 -5.55 5.64 -17.77
N ASN A 36 -4.48 4.91 -17.46
CA ASN A 36 -4.35 3.48 -17.28
C ASN A 36 -4.31 3.02 -15.80
N GLY A 37 -4.44 3.93 -14.82
CA GLY A 37 -4.64 3.53 -13.41
C GLY A 37 -3.40 2.92 -12.73
N LEU A 38 -3.63 2.25 -11.59
CA LEU A 38 -2.60 1.54 -10.83
C LEU A 38 -2.08 0.33 -11.62
N MET A 39 -2.95 -0.43 -12.29
CA MET A 39 -2.51 -1.52 -13.18
C MET A 39 -1.55 -1.05 -14.26
N GLY A 40 -1.81 0.12 -14.87
CA GLY A 40 -0.90 0.70 -15.84
C GLY A 40 0.46 1.07 -15.25
N LEU A 41 0.52 1.48 -13.98
CA LEU A 41 1.77 1.75 -13.27
C LEU A 41 2.53 0.46 -12.97
N LEU A 42 1.84 -0.57 -12.45
CA LEU A 42 2.43 -1.89 -12.20
C LEU A 42 3.02 -2.48 -13.48
N ARG A 43 2.27 -2.40 -14.60
CA ARG A 43 2.71 -2.86 -15.92
C ARG A 43 3.89 -2.10 -16.52
N LYS A 44 4.16 -0.88 -16.07
CA LYS A 44 5.38 -0.14 -16.44
C LYS A 44 6.61 -0.67 -15.72
N ALA A 45 6.46 -1.15 -14.49
CA ALA A 45 7.54 -1.80 -13.76
C ALA A 45 7.75 -3.24 -14.23
N ASP A 46 6.66 -3.99 -14.43
CA ASP A 46 6.66 -5.37 -14.90
C ASP A 46 5.39 -5.67 -15.70
N LYS A 47 5.55 -6.06 -16.97
CA LYS A 47 4.42 -6.24 -17.90
C LYS A 47 3.53 -7.43 -17.56
N THR A 48 3.96 -8.37 -16.72
CA THR A 48 3.23 -9.61 -16.45
C THR A 48 2.16 -9.45 -15.36
N PHE A 49 2.06 -8.28 -14.73
CA PHE A 49 1.00 -7.98 -13.78
C PHE A 49 -0.40 -8.08 -14.40
N GLU A 50 -1.21 -8.97 -13.81
CA GLU A 50 -2.62 -9.16 -14.13
C GLU A 50 -3.46 -9.08 -12.84
N PRO A 51 -4.72 -8.60 -12.91
CA PRO A 51 -5.61 -8.67 -11.77
C PRO A 51 -5.95 -10.13 -11.47
N MET A 52 -5.83 -10.55 -10.21
CA MET A 52 -6.12 -11.93 -9.79
C MET A 52 -7.58 -12.33 -10.05
N LYS A 53 -8.49 -11.34 -9.97
CA LYS A 53 -9.91 -11.47 -10.32
C LYS A 53 -10.37 -10.20 -11.01
N LYS A 54 -11.28 -10.32 -11.98
CA LYS A 54 -11.96 -9.16 -12.57
C LYS A 54 -12.63 -8.34 -11.46
N ASN A 55 -12.39 -7.03 -11.44
CA ASN A 55 -12.87 -6.12 -10.39
C ASN A 55 -12.37 -6.47 -8.98
N GLY A 56 -11.23 -7.16 -8.86
CA GLY A 56 -10.58 -7.47 -7.60
C GLY A 56 -9.66 -6.35 -7.12
N PHE A 57 -9.14 -6.51 -5.90
CA PHE A 57 -8.21 -5.58 -5.26
C PHE A 57 -6.74 -5.99 -5.40
N ARG A 58 -6.48 -7.21 -5.86
CA ARG A 58 -5.15 -7.81 -5.96
C ARG A 58 -4.68 -7.90 -7.41
N ALA A 59 -3.49 -7.41 -7.67
CA ALA A 59 -2.70 -7.74 -8.86
C ALA A 59 -1.62 -8.76 -8.50
N VAL A 60 -1.28 -9.61 -9.46
CA VAL A 60 -0.22 -10.61 -9.33
C VAL A 60 0.60 -10.66 -10.61
N ASN A 61 1.93 -10.76 -10.51
CA ASN A 61 2.80 -10.97 -11.67
C ASN A 61 3.07 -12.48 -11.88
N ASP A 62 3.80 -12.84 -12.95
CA ASP A 62 4.13 -14.24 -13.26
C ASP A 62 5.07 -14.91 -12.25
N GLU A 63 5.87 -14.10 -11.52
CA GLU A 63 6.69 -14.57 -10.40
C GLU A 63 5.89 -14.78 -9.09
N GLY A 64 4.59 -14.46 -9.09
CA GLY A 64 3.71 -14.62 -7.94
C GLY A 64 3.77 -13.48 -6.92
N PHE A 65 4.43 -12.37 -7.24
CA PHE A 65 4.45 -11.16 -6.43
C PHE A 65 3.08 -10.47 -6.45
N MET A 66 2.53 -10.18 -5.28
CA MET A 66 1.18 -9.66 -5.11
C MET A 66 1.18 -8.18 -4.72
N VAL A 67 0.28 -7.41 -5.31
CA VAL A 67 0.02 -6.02 -4.93
C VAL A 67 -1.45 -5.85 -4.62
N ASP A 68 -1.75 -5.49 -3.38
CA ASP A 68 -3.12 -5.26 -2.91
C ASP A 68 -3.41 -3.77 -2.83
N LEU A 69 -4.58 -3.36 -3.31
CA LEU A 69 -5.07 -2.00 -3.17
C LEU A 69 -6.12 -1.95 -2.06
N ILE A 70 -5.78 -1.33 -0.94
CA ILE A 70 -6.64 -1.26 0.25
C ILE A 70 -6.97 0.18 0.64
N ILE A 71 -8.15 0.37 1.24
CA ILE A 71 -8.60 1.64 1.79
C ILE A 71 -9.11 1.46 3.23
N PRO A 72 -9.13 2.53 4.04
CA PRO A 72 -9.81 2.44 5.32
C PRO A 72 -11.31 2.19 5.13
N GLU A 73 -11.86 1.36 6.02
CA GLU A 73 -13.29 1.17 6.18
C GLU A 73 -14.03 2.52 6.17
N ARG A 74 -15.03 2.62 5.29
CA ARG A 74 -15.84 3.81 5.13
C ARG A 74 -17.17 3.67 5.85
N GLU A 75 -17.80 4.81 6.07
CA GLU A 75 -19.16 4.86 6.64
C GLU A 75 -20.17 4.22 5.68
N MET A 76 -21.22 3.59 6.22
CA MET A 76 -22.23 2.82 5.44
C MET A 76 -22.92 3.59 4.31
N TRP A 77 -22.90 4.93 4.34
CA TRP A 77 -23.51 5.79 3.33
C TRP A 77 -22.62 5.98 2.08
N HIS A 78 -21.34 5.60 2.14
CA HIS A 78 -20.42 5.64 1.00
C HIS A 78 -20.48 4.33 0.23
N ASN A 79 -21.16 4.34 -0.91
CA ASN A 79 -21.33 3.16 -1.77
C ASN A 79 -20.54 3.25 -3.07
N GLU A 80 -19.75 4.31 -3.27
CA GLU A 80 -18.95 4.45 -4.48
C GLU A 80 -17.80 3.43 -4.53
N ILE A 81 -17.59 2.86 -5.72
CA ILE A 81 -16.42 2.03 -6.00
C ILE A 81 -15.22 2.96 -6.16
N VAL A 82 -14.17 2.73 -5.37
CA VAL A 82 -12.91 3.45 -5.54
C VAL A 82 -12.01 2.65 -6.48
N GLN A 83 -11.66 3.28 -7.59
CA GLN A 83 -10.76 2.77 -8.64
C GLN A 83 -10.06 3.97 -9.30
N PHE A 84 -8.83 3.81 -9.78
CA PHE A 84 -8.07 4.93 -10.35
C PHE A 84 -8.26 5.12 -11.86
N ALA A 85 -8.66 4.08 -12.57
CA ALA A 85 -9.04 4.15 -13.99
C ALA A 85 -10.19 3.18 -14.30
N LYS A 86 -10.72 3.27 -15.52
CA LYS A 86 -11.68 2.30 -16.03
C LYS A 86 -10.99 0.93 -16.16
N ASP A 87 -11.66 -0.12 -15.70
CA ASP A 87 -11.16 -1.51 -15.72
C ASP A 87 -9.86 -1.73 -14.90
N ASP A 88 -9.59 -0.87 -13.93
CA ASP A 88 -8.47 -0.98 -12.97
C ASP A 88 -8.85 -1.84 -11.74
N LEU A 89 -7.91 -2.02 -10.82
CA LEU A 89 -8.18 -2.63 -9.51
C LEU A 89 -9.24 -1.83 -8.74
N ARG A 90 -10.11 -2.56 -8.04
CA ARG A 90 -11.06 -1.98 -7.08
C ARG A 90 -10.49 -2.11 -5.69
N THR A 91 -10.60 -1.08 -4.88
CA THR A 91 -10.07 -1.11 -3.51
C THR A 91 -10.83 -2.10 -2.61
N ALA A 92 -10.13 -2.80 -1.72
CA ALA A 92 -10.74 -3.51 -0.59
C ALA A 92 -10.75 -2.64 0.67
N GLU A 93 -11.85 -2.68 1.41
CA GLU A 93 -11.96 -1.98 2.69
C GLU A 93 -11.38 -2.84 3.83
N VAL A 94 -10.46 -2.26 4.61
CA VAL A 94 -9.87 -2.93 5.78
C VAL A 94 -10.42 -2.29 7.05
N PRO A 95 -11.07 -3.10 7.93
CA PRO A 95 -11.60 -2.63 9.20
C PRO A 95 -10.54 -1.95 10.07
N SER A 96 -10.96 -0.88 10.75
CA SER A 96 -10.12 -0.11 11.69
C SER A 96 -8.84 0.50 11.11
N LEU A 97 -8.55 0.36 9.81
CA LEU A 97 -7.35 0.90 9.16
C LEU A 97 -7.29 2.44 9.26
N LYS A 98 -8.42 3.10 9.50
CA LYS A 98 -8.50 4.53 9.81
C LYS A 98 -7.59 4.94 10.98
N TRP A 99 -7.29 4.04 11.92
CA TRP A 99 -6.37 4.32 13.04
C TRP A 99 -4.94 4.50 12.53
N LEU A 100 -4.50 3.64 11.62
CA LEU A 100 -3.19 3.73 10.98
C LEU A 100 -3.10 4.96 10.06
N CYS A 101 -4.15 5.23 9.27
CA CYS A 101 -4.20 6.39 8.35
C CYS A 101 -4.08 7.75 9.06
N ASN A 102 -4.53 7.82 10.31
CA ASN A 102 -4.53 9.05 11.12
C ASN A 102 -3.46 9.03 12.23
N ALA A 103 -2.60 8.01 12.26
CA ALA A 103 -1.52 7.94 13.23
C ALA A 103 -0.54 9.12 13.04
N PRO A 104 0.08 9.62 14.13
CA PRO A 104 1.17 10.59 14.02
C PRO A 104 2.24 10.08 13.06
N VAL A 105 2.84 11.00 12.32
CA VAL A 105 3.95 10.66 11.43
C VAL A 105 5.24 10.79 12.22
N GLU A 106 6.02 9.72 12.23
CA GLU A 106 7.36 9.68 12.77
C GLU A 106 8.38 9.86 11.65
N GLU A 107 9.49 10.48 12.01
CA GLU A 107 10.57 10.75 11.09
C GLU A 107 11.88 10.20 11.66
N VAL A 108 12.45 9.24 10.95
CA VAL A 108 13.57 8.44 11.45
C VAL A 108 14.63 8.30 10.38
N ILE A 109 15.91 8.34 10.81
CA ILE A 109 17.03 7.96 9.95
C ILE A 109 17.24 6.46 10.12
N VAL A 110 17.21 5.71 9.01
CA VAL A 110 17.53 4.29 8.97
C VAL A 110 18.74 4.07 8.08
N ILE A 111 19.44 2.96 8.30
CA ILE A 111 20.55 2.54 7.44
C ILE A 111 20.01 1.55 6.42
N ALA A 112 20.09 1.90 5.13
CA ALA A 112 19.67 1.05 4.04
C ALA A 112 20.62 -0.15 3.86
N ALA A 113 20.20 -1.16 3.11
CA ALA A 113 21.00 -2.36 2.86
C ALA A 113 22.36 -2.09 2.19
N ASN A 114 22.51 -0.94 1.53
CA ASN A 114 23.77 -0.46 0.93
C ASN A 114 24.64 0.36 1.90
N GLY A 115 24.27 0.44 3.19
CA GLY A 115 24.97 1.20 4.23
C GLY A 115 24.68 2.71 4.24
N MET A 116 23.89 3.23 3.31
CA MET A 116 23.59 4.66 3.26
C MET A 116 22.49 5.03 4.27
N PRO A 117 22.61 6.17 4.97
CA PRO A 117 21.53 6.68 5.79
C PRO A 117 20.42 7.23 4.89
N ILE A 118 19.18 6.82 5.13
CA ILE A 118 17.99 7.34 4.47
C ILE A 118 17.01 7.86 5.53
N ARG A 119 16.30 8.93 5.18
CA ARG A 119 15.26 9.51 6.03
C ARG A 119 13.91 8.93 5.64
N LEU A 120 13.29 8.20 6.56
CA LEU A 120 11.93 7.69 6.40
C LEU A 120 10.95 8.60 7.12
N ARG A 121 9.81 8.84 6.48
CA ARG A 121 8.66 9.54 7.03
C ARG A 121 7.46 8.60 6.98
N VAL A 122 7.14 7.97 8.10
CA VAL A 122 6.20 6.84 8.18
C VAL A 122 5.19 7.07 9.31
N PRO A 123 4.00 6.45 9.28
CA PRO A 123 3.12 6.42 10.44
C PRO A 123 3.85 5.83 11.66
N ASP A 124 3.47 6.27 12.86
CA ASP A 124 4.01 5.72 14.11
C ASP A 124 3.90 4.18 14.09
N PRO A 125 5.02 3.44 14.12
CA PRO A 125 5.00 1.99 13.98
C PRO A 125 4.26 1.29 15.12
N ARG A 126 4.07 1.95 16.27
CA ARG A 126 3.24 1.41 17.37
C ARG A 126 1.77 1.32 16.95
N ALA A 127 1.27 2.25 16.14
CA ALA A 127 -0.09 2.19 15.61
C ALA A 127 -0.27 0.98 14.68
N PHE A 128 0.74 0.68 13.86
CA PHE A 128 0.75 -0.52 13.03
C PHE A 128 0.73 -1.80 13.88
N MET A 129 1.56 -1.87 14.93
CA MET A 129 1.61 -3.02 15.83
C MET A 129 0.26 -3.27 16.51
N VAL A 130 -0.40 -2.21 17.01
CA VAL A 130 -1.72 -2.31 17.62
C VAL A 130 -2.77 -2.79 16.61
N HIS A 131 -2.75 -2.24 15.38
CA HIS A 131 -3.69 -2.65 14.32
C HIS A 131 -3.49 -4.12 13.94
N LYS A 132 -2.24 -4.58 13.81
CA LYS A 132 -1.94 -5.97 13.48
C LYS A 132 -2.36 -6.92 14.60
N ALA A 133 -2.15 -6.54 15.86
CA ALA A 133 -2.62 -7.29 17.03
C ALA A 133 -4.15 -7.39 17.09
N TRP A 134 -4.87 -6.35 16.64
CA TRP A 134 -6.34 -6.36 16.57
C TRP A 134 -6.90 -7.24 15.46
N LEU A 135 -6.15 -7.43 14.36
CA LEU A 135 -6.54 -8.31 13.24
C LEU A 135 -6.24 -9.81 13.48
N SER A 136 -5.51 -10.14 14.55
CA SER A 136 -5.11 -11.51 14.90
C SER A 136 -6.15 -12.20 15.78
#